data_AF-A0A7K4GX49-F1
#
_entry.id   AF-A0A7K4GX49-F1
#
_cell.length_a   1.000
_cell.length_b   1.000
_cell.length_c   1.000
_cell.angle_alpha   90.00
_cell.angle_beta   90.00
_cell.angle_gamma   90.00
#
_symmetry.space_group_name_H-M   'P 1'
#
loop_
_entity.id
_entity.type
_entity.pdbx_description
1 polymer ?
#
loop_
_entity_poly.entity_id
_entity_poly.type
_entity_poly.pdbx_seq_one_letter_code
_entity_poly.pdbx_strand_id
1 'polypeptide(L)'
;LFIVNELKENVRKLEHLIDFYKEISVEDTFIIHIVSIISKIGDNFFELQQDRDLYLSLFYIFYNSILGQGAFAKKYWHFDAATSQKFVGYKLNLDQFCEVYSVAREAINYLARIKLIMNDFGFYLIKRENNDFFFHEEDLLGTTTLRLIKDRLINEIINLQEGIYDEIYDLDIMAEEITDQLKDMGLIWDAIKDQFQILVLNLIVKNAIEMGFLDIEREILMEGVTQSQKLLLSIEGKKLQRKILEGSNKDLNLNILTLIENPK
;
A
#
# COMPACT_ATOMS: atom_id res chain seq x y z
N LEU A 1 -27.76 14.61 19.81
CA LEU A 1 -28.01 13.30 20.48
C LEU A 1 -27.53 12.15 19.60
N PHE A 2 -27.95 12.07 18.33
CA PHE A 2 -27.49 11.05 17.37
C PHE A 2 -25.95 10.98 17.22
N ILE A 3 -25.30 12.10 16.88
CA ILE A 3 -23.83 12.21 16.74
C ILE A 3 -23.08 11.81 18.03
N VAL A 4 -23.64 12.16 19.20
CA VAL A 4 -23.04 11.81 20.50
C VAL A 4 -23.14 10.32 20.79
N ASN A 5 -24.20 9.65 20.33
CA ASN A 5 -24.36 8.21 20.49
C ASN A 5 -23.45 7.44 19.54
N GLU A 6 -23.31 7.89 18.29
CA GLU A 6 -22.41 7.31 17.30
C GLU A 6 -20.94 7.38 17.74
N LEU A 7 -20.51 8.55 18.23
CA LEU A 7 -19.15 8.73 18.74
C LEU A 7 -18.87 7.85 19.97
N LYS A 8 -19.85 7.69 20.86
CA LYS A 8 -19.73 6.76 22.00
C LYS A 8 -19.59 5.31 21.57
N GLU A 9 -20.34 4.88 20.56
CA GLU A 9 -20.24 3.52 20.03
C GLU A 9 -18.88 3.28 19.35
N ASN A 10 -18.35 4.26 18.60
CA ASN A 10 -17.02 4.14 17.99
C ASN A 10 -15.90 4.10 19.04
N VAL A 11 -15.99 4.90 20.11
CA VAL A 11 -15.06 4.81 21.24
C VAL A 11 -15.12 3.44 21.89
N ARG A 12 -16.31 2.88 22.13
CA ARG A 12 -16.46 1.54 22.69
C ARG A 12 -15.87 0.45 21.79
N LYS A 13 -16.06 0.55 20.47
CA LYS A 13 -15.44 -0.36 19.50
C LYS A 13 -13.91 -0.28 19.52
N LEU A 14 -13.34 0.92 19.69
CA LEU A 14 -11.90 1.11 19.86
C LEU A 14 -11.38 0.51 21.18
N GLU A 15 -12.10 0.70 22.28
CA GLU A 15 -11.76 0.09 23.57
C GLU A 15 -11.70 -1.43 23.44
N HIS A 16 -12.71 -2.05 22.82
CA HIS A 16 -12.74 -3.49 22.57
C HIS A 16 -11.55 -3.97 21.72
N LEU A 17 -11.16 -3.21 20.69
CA LEU A 17 -9.99 -3.51 19.85
C LEU A 17 -8.68 -3.42 20.66
N ILE A 18 -8.54 -2.39 21.50
CA ILE A 18 -7.37 -2.21 22.38
C ILE A 18 -7.28 -3.37 23.38
N ASP A 19 -8.39 -3.73 24.01
CA ASP A 19 -8.44 -4.82 25.00
C ASP A 19 -8.08 -6.16 24.35
N PHE A 20 -8.61 -6.44 23.16
CA PHE A 20 -8.23 -7.62 22.39
C PHE A 20 -6.71 -7.69 22.14
N TYR A 21 -6.08 -6.59 21.74
CA TYR A 21 -4.63 -6.58 21.51
C TYR A 21 -3.81 -6.75 22.80
N LYS A 22 -4.28 -6.22 23.92
CA LYS A 22 -3.66 -6.47 25.23
C LYS A 22 -3.79 -7.94 25.63
N GLU A 23 -4.92 -8.58 25.38
CA GLU A 23 -5.14 -10.01 25.65
C GLU A 23 -4.15 -10.90 24.89
N ILE A 24 -3.85 -10.57 23.63
CA ILE A 24 -2.84 -11.27 22.83
C ILE A 24 -1.40 -10.73 23.04
N SER A 25 -1.19 -9.93 24.10
CA SER A 25 0.12 -9.42 24.52
C SER A 25 0.86 -8.57 23.48
N VAL A 26 0.12 -7.80 22.67
CA VAL A 26 0.70 -6.81 21.76
C VAL A 26 1.16 -5.60 22.56
N GLU A 27 2.33 -5.05 22.21
CA GLU A 27 2.88 -3.90 22.93
C GLU A 27 2.08 -2.62 22.70
N ASP A 28 1.95 -1.81 23.76
CA ASP A 28 1.20 -0.55 23.74
C ASP A 28 1.61 0.39 22.60
N THR A 29 2.91 0.46 22.30
CA THR A 29 3.42 1.29 21.19
C THR A 29 2.88 0.85 19.83
N PHE A 30 2.69 -0.44 19.64
CA PHE A 30 2.12 -1.03 18.43
C PHE A 30 0.61 -0.80 18.37
N ILE A 31 -0.08 -0.99 19.51
CA ILE A 31 -1.51 -0.70 19.64
C ILE A 31 -1.80 0.76 19.30
N ILE A 32 -1.01 1.70 19.82
CA ILE A 32 -1.13 3.14 19.54
C ILE A 32 -1.01 3.40 18.04
N HIS A 33 -0.06 2.74 17.35
CA HIS A 33 0.11 2.90 15.92
C HIS A 33 -1.11 2.40 15.13
N ILE A 34 -1.64 1.22 15.46
CA ILE A 34 -2.88 0.70 14.85
C ILE A 34 -4.03 1.67 15.08
N VAL A 35 -4.28 2.07 16.33
CA VAL A 35 -5.38 2.97 16.71
C VAL A 35 -5.25 4.32 16.00
N SER A 36 -4.03 4.85 15.84
CA SER A 36 -3.80 6.10 15.12
C SER A 36 -4.23 6.00 13.66
N ILE A 37 -3.92 4.91 12.97
CA ILE A 37 -4.33 4.72 11.58
C ILE A 37 -5.84 4.47 11.48
N ILE A 38 -6.41 3.64 12.36
CA ILE A 38 -7.87 3.41 12.40
C ILE A 38 -8.64 4.73 12.61
N SER A 39 -8.12 5.61 13.46
CA SER A 39 -8.72 6.92 13.72
C SER A 39 -8.65 7.84 12.49
N LYS A 40 -7.63 7.71 11.64
CA LYS A 40 -7.53 8.44 10.37
C LYS A 40 -8.48 7.88 9.30
N ILE A 41 -8.69 6.57 9.30
CA ILE A 41 -9.68 5.92 8.43
C ILE A 41 -11.10 6.37 8.79
N GLY A 42 -11.37 6.58 10.08
CA GLY A 42 -12.63 7.14 10.57
C GLY A 42 -13.80 6.16 10.50
N ASP A 43 -15.00 6.70 10.31
CA ASP A 43 -16.27 5.98 10.52
C ASP A 43 -16.43 4.77 9.59
N ASN A 44 -15.89 4.82 8.38
CA ASN A 44 -15.91 3.72 7.41
C ASN A 44 -15.36 2.41 8.00
N PHE A 45 -14.35 2.50 8.88
CA PHE A 45 -13.79 1.30 9.51
C PHE A 45 -14.79 0.66 10.48
N PHE A 46 -15.54 1.47 11.22
CA PHE A 46 -16.49 0.99 12.24
C PHE A 46 -17.81 0.48 11.66
N GLU A 47 -18.05 0.70 10.36
CA GLU A 47 -19.10 0.03 9.59
C GLU A 47 -18.79 -1.45 9.36
N LEU A 48 -17.51 -1.84 9.40
CA LEU A 48 -17.13 -3.25 9.35
C LEU A 48 -17.56 -3.97 10.63
N GLN A 49 -17.91 -5.25 10.48
CA GLN A 49 -18.13 -6.14 11.62
C GLN A 49 -16.86 -6.20 12.48
N GLN A 50 -16.96 -5.66 13.69
CA GLN A 50 -15.88 -5.58 14.66
C GLN A 50 -15.77 -6.90 15.41
N ASP A 51 -14.97 -7.82 14.88
CA ASP A 51 -14.74 -9.14 15.45
C ASP A 51 -13.25 -9.51 15.49
N ARG A 52 -12.98 -10.65 16.12
CA ARG A 52 -11.64 -11.20 16.28
C ARG A 52 -10.89 -11.33 14.95
N ASP A 53 -11.56 -11.73 13.88
CA ASP A 53 -10.92 -11.97 12.59
C ASP A 53 -10.51 -10.65 11.93
N LEU A 54 -11.34 -9.60 12.05
CA LEU A 54 -10.96 -8.25 11.63
C LEU A 54 -9.75 -7.73 12.41
N TYR A 55 -9.75 -7.91 13.74
CA TYR A 55 -8.65 -7.45 14.59
C TYR A 55 -7.35 -8.20 14.29
N LEU A 56 -7.40 -9.53 14.09
CA LEU A 56 -6.25 -10.30 13.66
C LEU A 56 -5.78 -9.92 12.25
N SER A 57 -6.70 -9.57 11.35
CA SER A 57 -6.36 -9.12 10.00
C SER A 57 -5.63 -7.77 10.01
N LEU A 58 -6.08 -6.83 10.83
CA LEU A 58 -5.35 -5.59 11.06
C LEU A 58 -3.98 -5.86 11.67
N PHE A 59 -3.92 -6.69 12.71
CA PHE A 59 -2.66 -7.07 13.33
C PHE A 59 -1.70 -7.67 12.29
N TYR A 60 -2.18 -8.55 11.40
CA TYR A 60 -1.39 -9.10 10.30
C TYR A 60 -0.84 -8.01 9.37
N ILE A 61 -1.65 -7.04 8.96
CA ILE A 61 -1.23 -5.92 8.11
C ILE A 61 -0.10 -5.13 8.77
N PHE A 62 -0.30 -4.70 10.02
CA PHE A 62 0.68 -3.89 10.73
C PHE A 62 1.95 -4.68 11.06
N TYR A 63 1.80 -5.96 11.39
CA TYR A 63 2.94 -6.84 11.69
C TYR A 63 3.84 -7.01 10.46
N ASN A 64 3.22 -7.00 9.27
CA ASN A 64 3.87 -7.12 7.98
C ASN A 64 4.10 -5.78 7.28
N SER A 65 4.05 -4.65 8.01
CA SER A 65 4.28 -3.31 7.47
C SER A 65 5.73 -3.09 6.99
N ILE A 66 5.93 -2.31 5.93
CA ILE A 66 7.23 -1.92 5.37
C ILE A 66 7.98 -0.99 6.34
N LEU A 67 7.30 -0.03 6.97
CA LEU A 67 7.94 0.90 7.93
C LEU A 67 8.22 0.27 9.29
N GLY A 68 7.46 -0.76 9.65
CA GLY A 68 7.76 -1.61 10.81
C GLY A 68 9.19 -2.17 10.77
N GLN A 69 9.81 -2.18 9.58
CA GLN A 69 11.14 -2.73 9.31
C GLN A 69 12.30 -1.76 9.56
N GLY A 70 12.04 -0.46 9.80
CA GLY A 70 13.09 0.56 9.95
C GLY A 70 13.18 1.19 11.35
N ALA A 71 12.03 1.59 11.94
CA ALA A 71 12.01 2.27 13.25
C ALA A 71 11.75 1.31 14.43
N PHE A 72 10.98 0.24 14.21
CA PHE A 72 10.64 -0.76 15.24
C PHE A 72 11.49 -2.04 15.16
N ALA A 73 12.14 -2.29 14.02
CA ALA A 73 12.95 -3.49 13.79
C ALA A 73 14.13 -3.65 14.75
N LYS A 74 14.69 -2.57 15.30
CA LYS A 74 15.82 -2.67 16.25
C LYS A 74 15.49 -3.40 17.55
N LYS A 75 14.22 -3.42 17.99
CA LYS A 75 13.83 -4.02 19.28
C LYS A 75 13.35 -5.47 19.15
N TYR A 76 12.79 -5.87 18.00
CA TYR A 76 12.25 -7.23 17.80
C TYR A 76 13.07 -8.10 16.85
N TRP A 77 13.94 -7.53 16.02
CA TRP A 77 14.57 -8.24 14.90
C TRP A 77 16.10 -8.25 15.05
N HIS A 78 16.68 -9.45 15.02
CA HIS A 78 18.13 -9.65 14.99
C HIS A 78 18.62 -9.55 13.54
N PHE A 79 19.21 -8.41 13.17
CA PHE A 79 19.99 -8.31 11.94
C PHE A 79 21.33 -9.00 12.18
N ASP A 80 21.53 -10.20 11.62
CA ASP A 80 22.88 -10.76 11.55
C ASP A 80 23.73 -9.95 10.55
N ALA A 81 24.91 -9.57 11.05
CA ALA A 81 25.91 -8.67 10.48
C ALA A 81 26.01 -8.58 8.94
N ALA A 82 26.00 -7.33 8.46
CA ALA A 82 26.71 -6.66 7.34
C ALA A 82 27.08 -7.38 6.02
N THR A 83 26.80 -8.66 5.82
CA THR A 83 27.18 -9.42 4.61
C THR A 83 26.08 -10.30 4.06
N SER A 84 24.92 -10.39 4.71
CA SER A 84 23.80 -11.14 4.19
C SER A 84 22.81 -10.21 3.48
N GLN A 85 22.71 -10.32 2.15
CA GLN A 85 21.57 -9.82 1.35
C GLN A 85 20.27 -10.61 1.63
N LYS A 86 20.20 -11.31 2.78
CA LYS A 86 19.05 -12.09 3.20
C LYS A 86 18.41 -11.39 4.37
N PHE A 87 17.19 -10.92 4.14
CA PHE A 87 16.29 -10.47 5.18
C PHE A 87 16.07 -11.61 6.21
N VAL A 88 16.46 -11.38 7.46
CA VAL A 88 16.22 -12.29 8.60
C VAL A 88 15.40 -11.53 9.66
N GLY A 89 14.19 -11.13 9.31
CA GLY A 89 13.20 -10.63 10.26
C GLY A 89 12.27 -11.76 10.71
N TYR A 90 11.76 -11.70 11.94
CA TYR A 90 10.63 -12.54 12.37
C TYR A 90 9.38 -12.05 11.65
N LYS A 91 9.16 -12.55 10.43
CA LYS A 91 7.96 -12.35 9.64
C LYS A 91 7.18 -13.65 9.62
N LEU A 92 5.94 -13.61 10.08
CA LEU A 92 5.01 -14.71 9.92
C LEU A 92 4.39 -14.53 8.54
N ASN A 93 4.70 -15.43 7.62
CA ASN A 93 3.89 -15.54 6.41
C ASN A 93 2.44 -15.90 6.81
N LEU A 94 1.51 -15.78 5.86
CA LEU A 94 0.09 -15.98 6.14
C LEU A 94 -0.20 -17.32 6.85
N ASP A 95 0.44 -18.42 6.40
CA ASP A 95 0.23 -19.75 6.97
C ASP A 95 0.74 -19.83 8.41
N GLN A 96 1.94 -19.29 8.68
CA GLN A 96 2.52 -19.23 10.02
C GLN A 96 1.68 -18.35 10.96
N PHE A 97 1.18 -17.22 10.47
CA PHE A 97 0.32 -16.33 11.25
C PHE A 97 -1.00 -17.01 11.62
N CYS A 98 -1.63 -17.68 10.66
CA CYS A 98 -2.86 -18.43 10.86
C CYS A 98 -2.69 -19.58 11.87
N GLU A 99 -1.54 -20.26 11.85
CA GLU A 99 -1.21 -21.29 12.82
C GLU A 99 -1.03 -20.72 14.24
N VAL A 100 -0.20 -19.68 14.40
CA VAL A 100 0.09 -19.05 15.70
C VAL A 100 -1.17 -18.51 16.36
N TYR A 101 -2.02 -17.83 15.59
CA TYR A 101 -3.22 -17.20 16.12
C TYR A 101 -4.48 -18.06 15.95
N SER A 102 -4.38 -19.29 15.46
CA SER A 102 -5.52 -20.20 15.26
C SER A 102 -6.69 -19.48 14.56
N VAL A 103 -6.44 -18.97 13.36
CA VAL A 103 -7.42 -18.25 12.54
C VAL A 103 -7.44 -18.83 11.13
N ALA A 104 -8.63 -18.93 10.53
CA ALA A 104 -8.78 -19.46 9.18
C ALA A 104 -8.03 -18.60 8.17
N ARG A 105 -7.26 -19.25 7.29
CA ARG A 105 -6.49 -18.59 6.25
C ARG A 105 -7.38 -17.76 5.33
N GLU A 106 -8.55 -18.29 5.02
CA GLU A 106 -9.56 -17.66 4.18
C GLU A 106 -10.06 -16.35 4.79
N ALA A 107 -10.21 -16.30 6.12
CA ALA A 107 -10.66 -15.11 6.84
C ALA A 107 -9.64 -13.98 6.73
N ILE A 108 -8.36 -14.25 7.04
CA ILE A 108 -7.29 -13.25 6.92
C ILE A 108 -7.08 -12.86 5.46
N ASN A 109 -7.10 -13.82 4.53
CA ASN A 109 -6.95 -13.52 3.11
C ASN A 109 -8.09 -12.63 2.59
N TYR A 110 -9.33 -12.89 2.99
CA TYR A 110 -10.46 -12.03 2.61
C TYR A 110 -10.38 -10.65 3.28
N LEU A 111 -10.16 -10.57 4.58
CA LEU A 111 -10.19 -9.30 5.29
C LEU A 111 -8.94 -8.46 5.00
N ALA A 112 -7.75 -9.01 5.18
CA ALA A 112 -6.50 -8.27 5.05
C ALA A 112 -6.10 -7.99 3.60
N ARG A 113 -6.42 -8.88 2.64
CA ARG A 113 -5.97 -8.73 1.24
C ARG A 113 -7.07 -8.30 0.28
N ILE A 114 -8.33 -8.35 0.67
CA ILE A 114 -9.45 -7.93 -0.19
C ILE A 114 -10.17 -6.78 0.50
N LYS A 115 -10.85 -7.01 1.62
CA LYS A 115 -11.75 -6.02 2.23
C LYS A 115 -11.04 -4.75 2.69
N LEU A 116 -9.94 -4.88 3.43
CA LEU A 116 -9.18 -3.75 3.96
C LEU A 116 -8.39 -3.01 2.88
N ILE A 117 -8.09 -3.65 1.75
CA ILE A 117 -7.33 -3.02 0.65
C ILE A 117 -8.26 -2.41 -0.40
N MET A 118 -9.45 -2.98 -0.62
CA MET A 118 -10.40 -2.55 -1.65
C MET A 118 -11.32 -1.41 -1.24
N ASN A 119 -11.57 -1.20 0.06
CA ASN A 119 -12.66 -0.33 0.53
C ASN A 119 -12.17 1.05 1.00
N ASP A 120 -11.33 1.75 0.24
CA ASP A 120 -10.88 3.13 0.54
C ASP A 120 -10.31 3.33 1.95
N PHE A 121 -9.72 2.28 2.53
CA PHE A 121 -9.07 2.33 3.83
C PHE A 121 -7.57 2.68 3.76
N GLY A 122 -7.10 3.18 2.62
CA GLY A 122 -5.73 3.67 2.47
C GLY A 122 -4.60 2.63 2.56
N PHE A 123 -4.91 1.33 2.66
CA PHE A 123 -3.89 0.28 2.72
C PHE A 123 -3.41 -0.15 1.33
N TYR A 124 -2.12 -0.44 1.23
CA TYR A 124 -1.47 -0.97 0.04
C TYR A 124 -0.76 -2.29 0.37
N LEU A 125 -0.72 -3.21 -0.61
CA LEU A 125 -0.08 -4.51 -0.50
C LEU A 125 0.87 -4.78 -1.67
N ILE A 126 2.08 -5.15 -1.32
CA ILE A 126 3.10 -5.70 -2.22
C ILE A 126 3.30 -7.16 -1.86
N LYS A 127 3.02 -8.07 -2.80
CA LYS A 127 3.31 -9.49 -2.63
C LYS A 127 4.67 -9.82 -3.23
N ARG A 128 5.48 -10.57 -2.48
CA ARG A 128 6.72 -11.16 -2.97
C ARG A 128 6.82 -12.61 -2.49
N GLU A 129 6.69 -13.53 -3.43
CA GLU A 129 6.62 -14.98 -3.19
C GLU A 129 5.56 -15.29 -2.11
N ASN A 130 5.97 -15.83 -0.97
CA ASN A 130 5.10 -16.16 0.16
C ASN A 130 4.95 -15.02 1.18
N ASN A 131 5.51 -13.84 0.90
CA ASN A 131 5.59 -12.72 1.83
C ASN A 131 4.70 -11.56 1.38
N ASP A 132 3.91 -11.04 2.32
CA ASP A 132 3.07 -9.85 2.11
C ASP A 132 3.71 -8.63 2.75
N PHE A 133 3.80 -7.52 2.05
CA PHE A 133 4.34 -6.26 2.58
C PHE A 133 3.26 -5.19 2.49
N PHE A 134 2.98 -4.55 3.61
CA PHE A 134 1.90 -3.55 3.69
C PHE A 134 2.44 -2.16 4.01
N PHE A 135 1.71 -1.14 3.60
CA PHE A 135 1.83 0.20 4.14
C PHE A 135 0.47 0.91 4.02
N HIS A 136 0.35 2.07 4.64
CA HIS A 136 -0.87 2.87 4.62
C HIS A 136 -0.54 4.28 4.09
N GLU A 137 -1.42 4.90 3.30
CA GLU A 137 -1.18 6.25 2.74
C GLU A 137 -0.82 7.31 3.78
N GLU A 138 -1.40 7.18 4.97
CA GLU A 138 -1.17 8.08 6.11
C GLU A 138 0.06 7.75 6.97
N ASP A 139 0.83 6.72 6.61
CA ASP A 139 2.13 6.44 7.22
C ASP A 139 3.26 7.18 6.48
N LEU A 140 4.48 7.17 7.04
CA LEU A 140 5.62 7.91 6.47
C LEU A 140 5.91 7.51 5.01
N LEU A 141 5.81 6.22 4.67
CA LEU A 141 6.09 5.72 3.33
C LEU A 141 4.98 6.11 2.38
N GLY A 142 3.72 5.90 2.78
CA GLY A 142 2.56 6.27 1.99
C GLY A 142 2.51 7.77 1.72
N THR A 143 2.71 8.59 2.76
CA THR A 143 2.62 10.06 2.64
C THR A 143 3.76 10.58 1.77
N THR A 144 4.99 10.08 1.96
CA THR A 144 6.11 10.47 1.10
C THR A 144 5.92 10.00 -0.34
N THR A 145 5.47 8.76 -0.56
CA THR A 145 5.24 8.21 -1.91
C THR A 145 4.20 9.02 -2.66
N LEU A 146 3.02 9.24 -2.08
CA LEU A 146 1.93 9.97 -2.71
C LEU A 146 2.30 11.44 -2.95
N ARG A 147 3.06 12.06 -2.05
CA ARG A 147 3.58 13.41 -2.26
C ARG A 147 4.53 13.48 -3.45
N LEU A 148 5.52 12.59 -3.53
CA LEU A 148 6.48 12.57 -4.64
C LEU A 148 5.77 12.39 -5.99
N ILE A 149 4.76 11.52 -6.04
CA ILE A 149 3.92 11.32 -7.23
C ILE A 149 3.20 12.62 -7.62
N LYS A 150 2.52 13.25 -6.66
CA LYS A 150 1.78 14.50 -6.91
C LYS A 150 2.70 15.63 -7.35
N ASP A 151 3.84 15.81 -6.69
CA ASP A 151 4.82 16.84 -7.02
C ASP A 151 5.35 16.63 -8.46
N ARG A 152 5.61 15.38 -8.87
CA ARG A 152 6.01 15.06 -10.25
C ARG A 152 4.90 15.33 -11.26
N LEU A 153 3.69 14.85 -11.00
CA LEU A 153 2.55 15.09 -11.89
C LEU A 153 2.25 16.59 -12.07
N ILE A 154 2.35 17.39 -11.01
CA ILE A 154 2.19 18.85 -11.11
C ILE A 154 3.24 19.47 -12.02
N ASN A 155 4.51 19.07 -11.88
CA ASN A 155 5.58 19.57 -12.74
C ASN A 155 5.34 19.20 -14.21
N GLU A 156 4.89 17.97 -14.49
CA GLU A 156 4.53 17.56 -15.85
C GLU A 156 3.39 18.39 -16.44
N ILE A 157 2.33 18.67 -15.66
CA ILE A 157 1.24 19.55 -16.12
C ILE A 157 1.78 20.93 -16.50
N ILE A 158 2.67 21.49 -15.68
CA ILE A 158 3.28 22.80 -15.95
C ILE A 158 4.11 22.75 -17.23
N ASN A 159 4.99 21.77 -17.38
CA ASN A 159 5.85 21.61 -18.56
C ASN A 159 5.02 21.47 -19.85
N LEU A 160 3.94 20.69 -19.81
CA LEU A 160 3.02 20.48 -20.93
C LEU A 160 2.28 21.78 -21.30
N GLN A 161 1.83 22.54 -20.31
CA GLN A 161 1.17 23.84 -20.53
C GLN A 161 2.14 24.91 -21.08
N GLU A 162 3.41 24.87 -20.66
CA GLU A 162 4.45 25.78 -21.16
C GLU A 162 5.00 25.37 -22.54
N GLY A 163 4.57 24.23 -23.07
CA GLY A 163 4.99 23.73 -24.39
C GLY A 163 6.46 23.27 -24.42
N ILE A 164 7.01 22.88 -23.27
CA ILE A 164 8.36 22.34 -23.12
C ILE A 164 8.26 20.83 -23.40
N TYR A 165 8.27 20.46 -24.68
CA TYR A 165 8.02 19.08 -25.15
C TYR A 165 9.26 18.19 -25.25
N ASP A 166 10.40 18.59 -24.68
CA ASP A 166 11.66 17.88 -24.91
C ASP A 166 12.00 16.83 -23.83
N GLU A 167 11.22 16.71 -22.76
CA GLU A 167 11.38 15.67 -21.75
C GLU A 167 10.18 14.73 -21.72
N ILE A 168 10.49 13.46 -21.91
CA ILE A 168 9.59 12.37 -22.25
C ILE A 168 8.68 12.08 -21.05
N TYR A 169 7.36 12.07 -21.27
CA TYR A 169 6.40 11.49 -20.32
C TYR A 169 6.57 9.97 -20.28
N ASP A 170 7.68 9.52 -19.69
CA ASP A 170 8.00 8.12 -19.48
C ASP A 170 7.61 7.74 -18.05
N LEU A 171 6.46 7.07 -17.94
CA LEU A 171 5.94 6.58 -16.68
C LEU A 171 6.91 5.60 -15.99
N ASP A 172 7.66 4.81 -16.76
CA ASP A 172 8.60 3.83 -16.22
C ASP A 172 9.82 4.53 -15.59
N ILE A 173 10.29 5.65 -16.19
CA ILE A 173 11.35 6.50 -15.63
C ILE A 173 10.83 7.23 -14.38
N MET A 174 9.66 7.86 -14.45
CA MET A 174 9.08 8.57 -13.30
C MET A 174 8.91 7.64 -12.09
N ALA A 175 8.41 6.42 -12.31
CA ALA A 175 8.29 5.42 -11.26
C ALA A 175 9.66 4.99 -10.70
N GLU A 176 10.69 4.91 -11.55
CA GLU A 176 12.06 4.60 -11.14
C GLU A 176 12.64 5.67 -10.22
N GLU A 177 12.57 6.93 -10.64
CA GLU A 177 13.11 8.05 -9.90
C GLU A 177 12.45 8.19 -8.52
N ILE A 178 11.13 8.07 -8.44
CA ILE A 178 10.41 8.10 -7.17
C ILE A 178 10.83 6.92 -6.28
N THR A 179 10.94 5.72 -6.86
CA THR A 179 11.34 4.52 -6.10
C THR A 179 12.77 4.64 -5.57
N ASP A 180 13.71 5.13 -6.39
CA ASP A 180 15.09 5.34 -5.96
C ASP A 180 15.20 6.43 -4.89
N GLN A 181 14.42 7.52 -4.96
CA GLN A 181 14.34 8.49 -3.88
C GLN A 181 13.84 7.87 -2.57
N LEU A 182 12.77 7.06 -2.61
CA LEU A 182 12.25 6.37 -1.42
C LEU A 182 13.28 5.40 -0.82
N LYS A 183 14.09 4.77 -1.68
CA LYS A 183 15.19 3.89 -1.25
C LYS A 183 16.32 4.66 -0.60
N ASP A 184 16.74 5.77 -1.20
CA ASP A 184 17.79 6.64 -0.67
C ASP A 184 17.39 7.27 0.68
N MET A 185 16.09 7.52 0.87
CA MET A 185 15.51 7.91 2.16
C MET A 185 15.42 6.77 3.18
N GLY A 186 15.76 5.53 2.79
CA GLY A 186 15.71 4.35 3.65
C GLY A 186 14.30 3.86 3.97
N LEU A 187 13.29 4.25 3.18
CA LEU A 187 11.88 3.87 3.39
C LEU A 187 11.54 2.52 2.75
N ILE A 188 12.30 2.09 1.75
CA ILE A 188 12.23 0.77 1.10
C ILE A 188 13.64 0.20 0.91
N TRP A 189 13.77 -1.10 0.59
CA TRP A 189 15.04 -1.78 0.36
C TRP A 189 15.07 -2.47 -1.01
N ASP A 190 16.28 -2.80 -1.50
CA ASP A 190 16.49 -3.36 -2.84
C ASP A 190 15.62 -4.59 -3.12
N ALA A 191 15.41 -5.43 -2.11
CA ALA A 191 14.69 -6.69 -2.27
C ALA A 191 13.17 -6.55 -2.51
N ILE A 192 12.59 -5.36 -2.37
CA ILE A 192 11.21 -5.06 -2.81
C ILE A 192 11.15 -3.97 -3.89
N LYS A 193 12.30 -3.46 -4.35
CA LYS A 193 12.39 -2.29 -5.24
C LYS A 193 11.51 -2.48 -6.48
N ASP A 194 11.70 -3.58 -7.21
CA ASP A 194 11.01 -3.81 -8.48
C ASP A 194 9.49 -3.92 -8.31
N GLN A 195 9.03 -4.61 -7.27
CA GLN A 195 7.59 -4.73 -6.99
C GLN A 195 7.01 -3.41 -6.49
N PHE A 196 7.75 -2.66 -5.68
CA PHE A 196 7.37 -1.33 -5.20
C PHE A 196 7.28 -0.35 -6.37
N GLN A 197 8.19 -0.42 -7.32
CA GLN A 197 8.20 0.44 -8.50
C GLN A 197 6.97 0.25 -9.38
N ILE A 198 6.50 -0.98 -9.56
CA ILE A 198 5.23 -1.22 -10.27
C ILE A 198 4.06 -0.63 -9.47
N LEU A 199 4.13 -0.62 -8.14
CA LEU A 199 3.10 0.04 -7.32
C LEU A 199 3.11 1.52 -7.54
N VAL A 200 4.29 2.15 -7.47
CA VAL A 200 4.45 3.58 -7.78
C VAL A 200 3.89 3.89 -9.15
N LEU A 201 4.18 3.07 -10.16
CA LEU A 201 3.64 3.23 -11.51
C LEU A 201 2.10 3.21 -11.54
N ASN A 202 1.47 2.24 -10.88
CA ASN A 202 0.01 2.19 -10.75
C ASN A 202 -0.55 3.42 -10.01
N LEU A 203 0.16 3.89 -8.98
CA LEU A 203 -0.25 5.05 -8.19
C LEU A 203 -0.08 6.37 -8.96
N ILE A 204 0.94 6.49 -9.82
CA ILE A 204 1.09 7.63 -10.74
C ILE A 204 -0.14 7.72 -11.64
N VAL A 205 -0.52 6.61 -12.28
CA VAL A 205 -1.69 6.56 -13.16
C VAL A 205 -2.97 6.88 -12.39
N LYS A 206 -3.15 6.31 -11.20
CA LYS A 206 -4.30 6.59 -10.32
C LYS A 206 -4.40 8.08 -9.97
N ASN A 207 -3.31 8.67 -9.47
CA ASN A 207 -3.29 10.07 -9.05
C ASN A 207 -3.46 11.01 -10.25
N ALA A 208 -2.90 10.69 -11.42
CA ALA A 208 -3.12 11.46 -12.64
C ALA A 208 -4.62 11.52 -12.97
N ILE A 209 -5.29 10.37 -12.98
CA ILE A 209 -6.74 10.29 -13.21
C ILE A 209 -7.52 11.13 -12.19
N GLU A 210 -7.21 10.98 -10.90
CA GLU A 210 -7.87 11.73 -9.81
C GLU A 210 -7.63 13.25 -9.87
N MET A 211 -6.46 13.67 -10.35
CA MET A 211 -6.10 15.08 -10.53
C MET A 211 -6.71 15.70 -11.80
N GLY A 212 -7.38 14.93 -12.65
CA GLY A 212 -7.99 15.41 -13.89
C GLY A 212 -7.04 15.53 -15.09
N PHE A 213 -5.88 14.86 -15.06
CA PHE A 213 -4.93 14.78 -16.20
C PHE A 213 -5.63 14.29 -17.50
N LEU A 214 -6.72 13.54 -17.36
CA LEU A 214 -7.54 13.04 -18.45
C LEU A 214 -8.28 14.11 -19.26
N ASP A 215 -8.49 15.31 -18.72
CA ASP A 215 -9.27 16.34 -19.41
C ASP A 215 -8.41 17.28 -20.26
N ILE A 216 -7.13 17.46 -19.91
CA ILE A 216 -6.24 18.42 -20.57
C ILE A 216 -5.12 17.69 -21.37
N GLU A 217 -4.60 16.55 -20.90
CA GLU A 217 -3.43 15.88 -21.50
C GLU A 217 -3.61 14.36 -21.69
N ARG A 218 -4.85 13.92 -21.94
CA ARG A 218 -5.22 12.51 -22.10
C ARG A 218 -4.31 11.74 -23.06
N GLU A 219 -4.04 12.28 -24.24
CA GLU A 219 -3.29 11.58 -25.29
C GLU A 219 -1.87 11.20 -24.81
N ILE A 220 -1.24 12.07 -24.03
CA ILE A 220 0.12 11.89 -23.51
C ILE A 220 0.14 10.83 -22.41
N LEU A 221 -0.81 10.87 -21.48
CA LEU A 221 -0.99 9.81 -20.47
C LEU A 221 -1.23 8.45 -21.14
N MET A 222 -2.09 8.41 -22.17
CA MET A 222 -2.40 7.18 -22.90
C MET A 222 -1.17 6.63 -23.64
N GLU A 223 -0.35 7.51 -24.23
CA GLU A 223 0.91 7.13 -24.87
C GLU A 223 1.87 6.51 -23.85
N GLY A 224 2.10 7.17 -22.71
CA GLY A 224 2.95 6.64 -21.64
C GLY A 224 2.46 5.28 -21.11
N VAL A 225 1.14 5.14 -20.90
CA VAL A 225 0.54 3.85 -20.47
C VAL A 225 0.73 2.76 -21.53
N THR A 226 0.66 3.10 -22.81
CA THR A 226 0.86 2.14 -23.92
C THR A 226 2.32 1.71 -24.05
N GLN A 227 3.25 2.63 -23.83
CA GLN A 227 4.69 2.39 -23.99
C GLN A 227 5.34 1.72 -22.77
N SER A 228 4.71 1.81 -21.58
CA SER A 228 5.23 1.20 -20.35
C SER A 228 5.48 -0.29 -20.50
N GLN A 229 6.74 -0.68 -20.30
CA GLN A 229 7.16 -2.08 -20.26
C GLN A 229 6.91 -2.68 -18.88
N LYS A 230 6.95 -1.86 -17.83
CA LYS A 230 6.81 -2.32 -16.44
C LYS A 230 5.36 -2.68 -16.09
N LEU A 231 4.36 -2.01 -16.68
CA LEU A 231 2.94 -2.42 -16.51
C LEU A 231 2.70 -3.85 -17.01
N LEU A 232 3.41 -4.27 -18.06
CA LEU A 232 3.31 -5.62 -18.63
C LEU A 232 3.91 -6.70 -17.74
N LEU A 233 4.60 -6.34 -16.65
CA LEU A 233 5.23 -7.31 -15.76
C LEU A 233 4.22 -7.90 -14.77
N SER A 234 3.15 -7.18 -14.38
CA SER A 234 2.17 -7.65 -13.40
C SER A 234 0.78 -7.93 -14.01
N ILE A 235 0.00 -8.81 -13.38
CA ILE A 235 -1.38 -9.11 -13.81
C ILE A 235 -2.26 -7.87 -13.65
N GLU A 236 -2.11 -7.16 -12.53
CA GLU A 236 -2.84 -5.94 -12.23
C GLU A 236 -2.45 -4.80 -13.20
N GLY A 237 -1.16 -4.63 -13.52
CA GLY A 237 -0.68 -3.66 -14.50
C GLY A 237 -1.21 -3.93 -15.92
N LYS A 238 -1.20 -5.19 -16.37
CA LYS A 238 -1.82 -5.58 -17.66
C LYS A 238 -3.31 -5.26 -17.72
N LYS A 239 -4.04 -5.49 -16.61
CA LYS A 239 -5.47 -5.16 -16.52
C LYS A 239 -5.69 -3.64 -16.54
N LEU A 240 -4.85 -2.88 -15.83
CA LEU A 240 -4.89 -1.42 -15.82
C LEU A 240 -4.69 -0.85 -17.21
N GLN A 241 -3.61 -1.25 -17.89
CA GLN A 241 -3.32 -0.81 -19.26
C GLN A 241 -4.50 -1.08 -20.20
N ARG A 242 -5.05 -2.31 -20.18
CA ARG A 242 -6.19 -2.67 -21.02
C ARG A 242 -7.43 -1.82 -20.74
N LYS A 243 -7.79 -1.63 -19.46
CA LYS A 243 -9.01 -0.87 -19.11
C LYS A 243 -8.91 0.60 -19.51
N ILE A 244 -7.74 1.20 -19.35
CA ILE A 244 -7.46 2.58 -19.75
C ILE A 244 -7.59 2.71 -21.27
N LEU A 245 -6.99 1.79 -22.03
CA LEU A 245 -7.11 1.72 -23.50
C LEU A 245 -8.56 1.52 -23.98
N GLU A 246 -9.35 0.72 -23.25
CA GLU A 246 -10.76 0.47 -23.56
C GLU A 246 -11.70 1.61 -23.09
N GLY A 247 -11.19 2.64 -22.40
CA GLY A 247 -11.99 3.75 -21.86
C GLY A 247 -13.00 3.34 -20.78
N SER A 248 -12.73 2.26 -20.05
CA SER A 248 -13.67 1.68 -19.10
C SER A 248 -13.45 2.16 -17.65
N ASN A 249 -14.46 2.80 -17.06
CA ASN A 249 -14.45 3.34 -15.68
C ASN A 249 -14.80 2.29 -14.59
N LYS A 250 -14.38 1.03 -14.72
CA LYS A 250 -14.63 0.04 -13.64
C LYS A 250 -13.51 0.06 -12.61
N ASP A 251 -13.88 0.19 -11.34
CA ASP A 251 -12.99 0.07 -10.16
C ASP A 251 -11.96 -1.05 -10.33
N LEU A 252 -10.71 -0.65 -10.55
CA LEU A 252 -9.54 -1.49 -10.39
C LEU A 252 -9.01 -1.22 -8.99
N ASN A 253 -8.85 -2.25 -8.18
CA ASN A 253 -8.07 -2.09 -6.97
C ASN A 253 -6.58 -2.00 -7.35
N LEU A 254 -6.07 -0.78 -7.43
CA LEU A 254 -4.66 -0.48 -7.70
C LEU A 254 -3.78 -0.57 -6.46
N ASN A 255 -4.39 -0.82 -5.29
CA ASN A 255 -3.70 -0.90 -4.02
C ASN A 255 -3.11 -2.31 -3.76
N ILE A 256 -3.37 -3.29 -4.63
CA ILE A 256 -2.76 -4.64 -4.57
C ILE A 256 -1.83 -4.82 -5.76
N LEU A 257 -0.61 -5.25 -5.49
CA LEU A 257 0.27 -5.82 -6.50
C LEU A 257 0.65 -7.25 -6.18
N THR A 258 0.20 -8.13 -7.06
CA THR A 258 0.67 -9.51 -7.12
C THR A 258 1.86 -9.55 -8.07
N LEU A 259 2.92 -10.23 -7.62
CA LEU A 259 4.24 -10.28 -8.26
C LEU A 259 4.24 -10.42 -9.79
N ILE A 260 5.32 -9.88 -10.33
CA ILE A 260 5.85 -10.06 -11.67
C ILE A 260 6.08 -11.54 -11.96
N GLU A 261 5.29 -12.11 -12.86
CA GLU A 261 5.69 -13.34 -13.53
C GLU A 261 6.80 -12.95 -14.52
N ASN A 262 8.07 -13.05 -14.10
CA ASN A 262 9.13 -12.99 -15.10
C ASN A 262 9.31 -14.38 -15.72
N PRO A 263 9.30 -14.46 -17.06
CA PRO A 263 9.31 -15.68 -17.82
C PRO A 263 10.68 -16.34 -17.62
N LYS A 264 10.68 -17.58 -17.18
CA LYS A 264 11.72 -18.49 -17.63
C LYS A 264 11.30 -19.06 -18.97
#